data_AF-A0A8G1RU42-F1
#
_entry.id   AF-A0A8G1RU42-F1
#
_cell.length_a   1.000
_cell.length_b   1.000
_cell.length_c   1.000
_cell.angle_alpha   90.00
_cell.angle_beta   90.00
_cell.angle_gamma   90.00
#
_symmetry.space_group_name_H-M   'P 1'
#
loop_
_entity.id
_entity.type
_entity.pdbx_description
1 polymer ?
#
loop_
_entity_poly.entity_id
_entity_poly.type
_entity_poly.pdbx_seq_one_letter_code
_entity_poly.pdbx_strand_id
1 'polypeptide(L)'
;MYYNFSYLLTCLENDLIQTVWQRVVTGAPSISSSTFHYLWLPFLHSFLPFYQQNPAHPSVADFSQTLPAILYSYISNYVGLKPSSATSNLVRPTVQSCCGDCYDINRFLRDPVSRVWVQPMNKKRRAHIHQKLDQARVDCTHETDHSRWIKANLVVTKTFAQVGDSQLAWQQRKLEASKQIQSFDQVRLAILLPDDYENIVRMRALDVPSEQPVASRSESTPASMTQ
;
A
#
# COMPACT_ATOMS: atom_id res chain seq x y z
N MET A 1 35.93 -31.06 39.19
CA MET A 1 35.18 -30.72 37.97
C MET A 1 34.10 -29.72 38.36
N TYR A 2 34.40 -28.42 38.37
CA TYR A 2 33.38 -27.39 38.50
C TYR A 2 32.95 -27.03 37.08
N TYR A 3 31.82 -27.56 36.65
CA TYR A 3 31.22 -27.11 35.39
C TYR A 3 30.78 -25.66 35.54
N ASN A 4 31.14 -24.92 34.51
CA ASN A 4 31.22 -23.48 34.40
C ASN A 4 29.80 -22.89 34.30
N PHE A 5 29.12 -22.73 35.44
CA PHE A 5 27.74 -22.21 35.52
C PHE A 5 27.59 -20.85 34.82
N SER A 6 28.65 -20.02 34.87
CA SER A 6 28.73 -18.74 34.17
C SER A 6 28.75 -18.87 32.64
N TYR A 7 29.32 -19.95 32.08
CA TYR A 7 29.32 -20.19 30.64
C TYR A 7 28.00 -20.75 30.15
N LEU A 8 27.32 -21.58 30.96
CA LEU A 8 26.00 -22.11 30.61
C LEU A 8 24.94 -21.00 30.58
N LEU A 9 24.99 -20.05 31.52
CA LEU A 9 24.11 -18.89 31.53
C LEU A 9 24.33 -17.98 30.32
N THR A 10 25.59 -17.68 29.95
CA THR A 10 25.86 -16.86 28.77
C THR A 10 25.51 -17.57 27.46
N CYS A 11 25.66 -18.88 27.37
CA CYS A 11 25.20 -19.66 26.22
C CYS A 11 23.67 -19.61 26.07
N LEU A 12 22.92 -19.83 27.16
CA LEU A 12 21.45 -19.78 27.15
C LEU A 12 20.90 -18.39 26.79
N GLU A 13 21.53 -17.32 27.28
CA GLU A 13 21.15 -15.95 26.93
C GLU A 13 21.43 -15.64 25.45
N ASN A 14 22.56 -16.09 24.91
CA ASN A 14 22.88 -15.92 23.49
C ASN A 14 21.91 -16.68 22.57
N ASP A 15 21.53 -17.92 22.92
CA ASP A 15 20.56 -18.72 22.15
C ASP A 15 19.18 -18.05 22.10
N LEU A 16 18.75 -17.44 23.21
CA LEU A 16 17.48 -16.73 23.29
C LEU A 16 17.50 -15.45 22.44
N ILE A 17 18.58 -14.67 22.51
CA ILE A 17 18.75 -13.46 21.71
C ILE A 17 18.76 -13.79 20.21
N GLN A 18 19.50 -14.82 19.80
CA GLN A 18 19.48 -15.30 18.41
C GLN A 18 18.09 -15.72 17.97
N THR A 19 17.37 -16.48 18.80
CA THR A 19 15.99 -16.91 18.51
C THR A 19 15.06 -15.71 18.31
N VAL A 20 15.20 -14.67 19.14
CA VAL A 20 14.41 -13.43 19.00
C VAL A 20 14.72 -12.75 17.67
N TRP A 21 15.98 -12.55 17.32
CA TRP A 21 16.35 -11.88 16.07
C TRP A 21 15.91 -12.65 14.83
N GLN A 22 16.06 -13.97 14.83
CA GLN A 22 15.57 -14.82 13.74
C GLN A 22 14.05 -14.70 13.56
N ARG A 23 13.28 -14.62 14.65
CA ARG A 23 11.83 -14.37 14.56
C ARG A 23 11.51 -12.98 14.05
N VAL A 24 12.27 -11.96 14.44
CA VAL A 24 12.10 -10.60 13.91
C VAL A 24 12.36 -10.59 12.40
N VAL A 25 13.48 -11.16 11.94
CA VAL A 25 13.82 -11.23 10.51
C VAL A 25 12.74 -11.98 9.73
N THR A 26 12.34 -13.16 10.20
CA THR A 26 11.32 -13.99 9.53
C THR A 26 9.94 -13.32 9.52
N GLY A 27 9.60 -12.62 10.60
CA GLY A 27 8.33 -11.92 10.74
C GLY A 27 8.29 -10.53 10.11
N ALA A 28 9.45 -9.96 9.74
CA ALA A 28 9.56 -8.58 9.28
C ALA A 28 8.60 -8.23 8.14
N PRO A 29 8.45 -9.07 7.09
CA PRO A 29 7.51 -8.78 5.99
C PRO A 29 6.05 -8.65 6.43
N SER A 30 5.68 -9.18 7.59
CA SER A 30 4.32 -9.11 8.14
C SER A 30 4.13 -7.99 9.17
N ILE A 31 5.16 -7.15 9.41
CA ILE A 31 5.04 -6.01 10.32
C ILE A 31 4.00 -5.02 9.79
N SER A 32 3.05 -4.65 10.65
CA SER A 32 2.04 -3.64 10.34
C SER A 32 2.66 -2.28 10.09
N SER A 33 2.21 -1.60 9.03
CA SER A 33 2.66 -0.25 8.66
C SER A 33 2.51 0.78 9.78
N SER A 34 1.48 0.62 10.63
CA SER A 34 1.24 1.49 11.77
C SER A 34 2.36 1.46 12.80
N THR A 35 3.09 0.34 12.92
CA THR A 35 4.08 0.11 13.98
C THR A 35 5.45 0.74 13.73
N PHE A 36 5.77 1.10 12.47
CA PHE A 36 7.13 1.54 12.14
C PHE A 36 7.54 2.83 12.85
N HIS A 37 6.69 3.86 12.83
CA HIS A 37 7.05 5.18 13.35
C HIS A 37 7.14 5.25 14.87
N TYR A 38 6.35 4.44 15.59
CA TYR A 38 6.33 4.50 17.05
C TYR A 38 7.17 3.42 17.73
N LEU A 39 7.51 2.33 17.02
CA LEU A 39 8.26 1.21 17.59
C LEU A 39 9.55 0.94 16.83
N TRP A 40 9.46 0.52 15.56
CA TRP A 40 10.61 -0.06 14.87
C TRP A 40 11.67 0.96 14.49
N LEU A 41 11.30 2.14 13.99
CA LEU A 41 12.27 3.19 13.64
C LEU A 41 12.95 3.76 14.90
N PRO A 42 12.23 4.14 15.98
CA PRO A 42 12.88 4.54 17.22
C PRO A 42 13.80 3.46 17.80
N PHE A 43 13.38 2.19 17.72
CA PHE A 43 14.19 1.05 18.13
C PHE A 43 15.50 0.97 17.32
N LEU A 44 15.44 0.98 15.99
CA LEU A 44 16.65 0.95 15.16
C LEU A 44 17.57 2.14 15.44
N HIS A 45 17.00 3.34 15.61
CA HIS A 45 17.76 4.54 15.96
C HIS A 45 18.49 4.43 17.29
N SER A 46 17.92 3.74 18.28
CA SER A 46 18.52 3.56 19.59
C SER A 46 19.64 2.51 19.59
N PHE A 47 19.47 1.44 18.81
CA PHE A 47 20.39 0.30 18.81
C PHE A 47 21.60 0.48 17.88
N LEU A 48 21.48 1.28 16.82
CA LEU A 48 22.62 1.58 15.93
C LEU A 48 23.82 2.19 16.68
N PRO A 49 23.65 3.26 17.49
CA PRO A 49 24.73 3.81 18.31
C PRO A 49 25.26 2.83 19.36
N PHE A 50 24.36 2.01 19.96
CA PHE A 50 24.75 1.01 20.95
C PHE A 50 25.75 0.00 20.37
N TYR A 51 25.46 -0.58 19.20
CA TYR A 51 26.35 -1.53 18.55
C TYR A 51 27.60 -0.89 17.92
N GLN A 52 27.56 0.41 17.65
CA GLN A 52 28.75 1.16 17.26
C GLN A 52 29.73 1.28 18.45
N GLN A 53 29.22 1.55 19.64
CA GLN A 53 30.03 1.66 20.86
C GLN A 53 30.47 0.28 21.39
N ASN A 54 29.74 -0.78 21.04
CA ASN A 54 29.97 -2.14 21.52
C ASN A 54 30.12 -3.16 20.37
N PRO A 55 31.17 -3.03 19.51
CA PRO A 55 31.32 -3.89 18.34
C PRO A 55 31.59 -5.37 18.67
N ALA A 56 32.08 -5.65 19.87
CA ALA A 56 32.32 -7.02 20.36
C ALA A 56 31.06 -7.67 20.98
N HIS A 57 29.91 -6.99 20.98
CA HIS A 57 28.69 -7.55 21.55
C HIS A 57 28.22 -8.77 20.73
N PRO A 58 27.89 -9.90 21.36
CA PRO A 58 27.56 -11.15 20.65
C PRO A 58 26.46 -11.03 19.60
N SER A 59 25.46 -10.17 19.85
CA SER A 59 24.31 -9.98 18.96
C SER A 59 24.52 -9.00 17.80
N VAL A 60 25.73 -8.45 17.59
CA VAL A 60 26.00 -7.49 16.49
C VAL A 60 25.71 -8.12 15.13
N ALA A 61 26.10 -9.38 14.95
CA ALA A 61 25.89 -10.13 13.70
C ALA A 61 24.41 -10.42 13.40
N ASP A 62 23.59 -10.59 14.44
CA ASP A 62 22.15 -10.80 14.30
C ASP A 62 21.43 -9.47 14.01
N PHE A 63 21.88 -8.38 14.64
CA PHE A 63 21.35 -7.05 14.40
C PHE A 63 21.62 -6.59 12.97
N SER A 64 22.80 -6.89 12.40
CA SER A 64 23.12 -6.53 11.00
C SER A 64 22.21 -7.23 9.99
N GLN A 65 21.66 -8.42 10.31
CA GLN A 65 20.64 -9.08 9.49
C GLN A 65 19.24 -8.52 9.74
N THR A 66 18.96 -8.09 10.97
CA THR A 66 17.66 -7.55 11.37
C THR A 66 17.41 -6.15 10.79
N LEU A 67 18.45 -5.31 10.74
CA LEU A 67 18.39 -3.95 10.20
C LEU A 67 17.82 -3.88 8.77
N PRO A 68 18.37 -4.58 7.76
CA PRO A 68 17.81 -4.58 6.41
C PRO A 68 16.40 -5.16 6.37
N ALA A 69 16.12 -6.24 7.11
CA ALA A 69 14.81 -6.88 7.12
C ALA A 69 13.70 -5.89 7.55
N ILE A 70 13.94 -5.11 8.61
CA ILE A 70 12.99 -4.10 9.08
C ILE A 70 12.90 -2.94 8.10
N LEU A 71 14.03 -2.44 7.55
CA LEU A 71 14.03 -1.32 6.60
C LEU A 71 13.35 -1.66 5.27
N TYR A 72 13.56 -2.87 4.75
CA TYR A 72 12.82 -3.37 3.59
C TYR A 72 11.32 -3.52 3.87
N SER A 73 10.98 -4.02 5.05
CA SER A 73 9.58 -4.12 5.49
C SER A 73 8.95 -2.75 5.66
N TYR A 74 9.72 -1.75 6.11
CA TYR A 74 9.26 -0.36 6.18
C TYR A 74 8.95 0.20 4.78
N ILE A 75 9.87 0.03 3.83
CA ILE A 75 9.66 0.47 2.44
C ILE A 75 8.44 -0.24 1.82
N SER A 76 8.36 -1.56 1.95
CA SER A 76 7.29 -2.35 1.32
C SER A 76 5.92 -2.16 1.99
N ASN A 77 5.83 -2.16 3.32
CA ASN A 77 4.56 -2.15 4.03
C ASN A 77 4.04 -0.74 4.35
N TYR A 78 4.94 0.23 4.63
CA TYR A 78 4.52 1.60 4.90
C TYR A 78 4.43 2.43 3.62
N VAL A 79 5.47 2.44 2.77
CA VAL A 79 5.40 3.22 1.53
C VAL A 79 4.48 2.53 0.53
N GLY A 80 4.71 1.24 0.31
CA GLY A 80 3.97 0.42 -0.65
C GLY A 80 4.37 0.72 -2.09
N LEU A 81 3.97 -0.16 -3.00
CA LEU A 81 4.19 0.04 -4.44
C LEU A 81 3.53 1.34 -4.91
N LYS A 82 4.14 1.96 -5.93
CA LYS A 82 3.55 3.12 -6.58
C LYS A 82 2.16 2.76 -7.11
N PRO A 83 1.10 3.52 -6.76
CA PRO A 83 -0.21 3.32 -7.33
C PRO A 83 -0.11 3.39 -8.85
N SER A 84 -0.64 2.37 -9.53
CA SER A 84 -0.64 2.32 -10.99
C SER A 84 -1.25 3.61 -11.53
N SER A 85 -0.54 4.27 -12.43
CA SER A 85 -1.00 5.55 -12.95
C SER A 85 -2.34 5.40 -13.64
N ALA A 86 -2.60 4.26 -14.32
CA ALA A 86 -3.85 3.86 -14.99
C ALA A 86 -4.79 5.03 -15.35
N THR A 87 -4.17 6.10 -15.84
CA THR A 87 -4.79 7.33 -16.32
C THR A 87 -5.12 7.16 -17.80
N SER A 88 -4.73 6.02 -18.39
CA SER A 88 -4.94 5.69 -19.78
C SER A 88 -6.33 5.10 -20.05
N ASN A 89 -7.04 4.55 -19.06
CA ASN A 89 -8.41 4.08 -19.27
C ASN A 89 -9.43 4.83 -18.40
N LEU A 90 -10.51 5.27 -19.05
CA LEU A 90 -11.62 5.95 -18.38
C LEU A 90 -12.58 4.94 -17.74
N VAL A 91 -12.14 3.71 -17.46
CA VAL A 91 -12.99 2.70 -16.83
C VAL A 91 -13.19 3.04 -15.36
N ARG A 92 -14.44 2.98 -14.89
CA ARG A 92 -14.80 3.21 -13.48
C ARG A 92 -15.62 2.04 -12.92
N PRO A 93 -15.56 1.80 -11.60
CA PRO A 93 -16.44 0.84 -10.94
C PRO A 93 -17.91 1.10 -11.27
N THR A 94 -18.69 0.04 -11.44
CA THR A 94 -20.11 0.15 -11.76
C THR A 94 -20.97 0.30 -10.52
N VAL A 95 -22.11 0.98 -10.67
CA VAL A 95 -23.15 1.04 -9.63
C VAL A 95 -23.99 -0.24 -9.64
N GLN A 96 -24.64 -0.54 -8.51
CA GLN A 96 -25.60 -1.65 -8.45
C GLN A 96 -26.73 -1.43 -9.46
N SER A 97 -26.87 -2.35 -10.40
CA SER A 97 -27.90 -2.28 -11.44
C SER A 97 -29.29 -2.58 -10.86
N CYS A 98 -30.26 -1.69 -11.08
CA CYS A 98 -31.66 -1.89 -10.68
C CYS A 98 -32.70 -1.35 -11.67
N CYS A 99 -32.29 -0.63 -12.71
CA CYS A 99 -33.18 -0.08 -13.74
C CYS A 99 -32.40 0.19 -15.05
N GLY A 100 -33.10 0.57 -16.12
CA GLY A 100 -32.48 0.93 -17.41
C GLY A 100 -31.45 2.06 -17.30
N ASP A 101 -31.73 3.07 -16.47
CA ASP A 101 -30.78 4.18 -16.27
C ASP A 101 -29.47 3.71 -15.61
N CYS A 102 -29.55 2.76 -14.67
CA CYS A 102 -28.37 2.14 -14.06
C CYS A 102 -27.58 1.29 -15.07
N TYR A 103 -28.27 0.66 -16.03
CA TYR A 103 -27.61 -0.09 -17.08
C TYR A 103 -26.84 0.85 -18.02
N ASP A 104 -27.47 1.94 -18.45
CA ASP A 104 -26.87 2.92 -19.37
C ASP A 104 -25.66 3.61 -18.73
N ILE A 105 -25.77 4.05 -17.47
CA ILE A 105 -24.62 4.65 -16.78
C ILE A 105 -23.50 3.61 -16.58
N ASN A 106 -23.81 2.35 -16.27
CA ASN A 106 -22.78 1.30 -16.13
C ASN A 106 -22.07 1.00 -17.44
N ARG A 107 -22.79 1.04 -18.58
CA ARG A 107 -22.18 0.95 -19.90
C ARG A 107 -21.20 2.10 -20.13
N PHE A 108 -21.60 3.33 -19.81
CA PHE A 108 -20.71 4.48 -19.85
C PHE A 108 -19.50 4.30 -18.92
N LEU A 109 -19.70 3.90 -17.66
CA LEU A 109 -18.61 3.75 -16.68
C LEU A 109 -17.58 2.71 -17.12
N ARG A 110 -18.00 1.64 -17.80
CA ARG A 110 -17.09 0.63 -18.38
C ARG A 110 -16.40 1.04 -19.67
N ASP A 111 -16.88 2.09 -20.35
CA ASP A 111 -16.27 2.56 -21.59
C ASP A 111 -14.88 3.15 -21.30
N PRO A 112 -13.79 2.62 -21.89
CA PRO A 112 -12.44 3.14 -21.65
C PRO A 112 -12.17 4.48 -22.33
N VAL A 113 -13.01 4.92 -23.28
CA VAL A 113 -12.80 6.10 -24.13
C VAL A 113 -13.72 7.26 -23.75
N SER A 114 -14.99 6.98 -23.42
CA SER A 114 -15.94 8.05 -23.12
C SER A 114 -15.66 8.68 -21.76
N ARG A 115 -15.36 9.99 -21.77
CA ARG A 115 -15.11 10.79 -20.56
C ARG A 115 -16.36 11.43 -19.97
N VAL A 116 -17.31 11.79 -20.83
CA VAL A 116 -18.54 12.53 -20.45
C VAL A 116 -19.75 11.76 -20.94
N TRP A 117 -20.76 11.63 -20.08
CA TRP A 117 -22.08 11.11 -20.41
C TRP A 117 -23.12 12.18 -20.12
N VAL A 118 -23.97 12.47 -21.12
CA VAL A 118 -25.00 13.48 -21.02
C VAL A 118 -26.33 12.85 -21.37
N GLN A 119 -27.29 12.89 -20.45
CA GLN A 119 -28.62 12.33 -20.67
C GLN A 119 -29.72 13.29 -20.22
N PRO A 120 -30.69 13.61 -21.10
CA PRO A 120 -31.89 14.35 -20.69
C PRO A 120 -32.77 13.46 -19.83
N MET A 121 -33.07 13.90 -18.61
CA MET A 121 -33.82 13.13 -17.62
C MET A 121 -34.74 14.03 -16.80
N ASN A 122 -35.79 13.46 -16.20
CA ASN A 122 -36.60 14.19 -15.22
C ASN A 122 -35.92 14.21 -13.84
N LYS A 123 -36.41 15.05 -12.92
CA LYS A 123 -35.81 15.24 -11.57
C LYS A 123 -35.63 13.92 -10.80
N LYS A 124 -36.64 13.04 -10.82
CA LYS A 124 -36.61 11.76 -10.08
C LYS A 124 -35.53 10.82 -10.60
N ARG A 125 -35.41 10.69 -11.92
CA ARG A 125 -34.37 9.87 -12.56
C ARG A 125 -32.96 10.43 -12.30
N ARG A 126 -32.77 11.76 -12.37
CA ARG A 126 -31.48 12.38 -12.03
C ARG A 126 -31.08 12.12 -10.59
N ALA A 127 -31.99 12.38 -9.65
CA ALA A 127 -31.74 12.16 -8.22
C ALA A 127 -31.34 10.70 -7.92
N HIS A 128 -31.98 9.74 -8.61
CA HIS A 128 -31.63 8.33 -8.51
C HIS A 128 -30.17 8.04 -8.94
N ILE A 129 -29.75 8.57 -10.09
CA ILE A 129 -28.38 8.35 -10.58
C ILE A 129 -27.34 9.06 -9.71
N HIS A 130 -27.60 10.30 -9.26
CA HIS A 130 -26.74 10.98 -8.27
C HIS A 130 -26.51 10.10 -7.04
N GLN A 131 -27.61 9.62 -6.42
CA GLN A 131 -27.54 8.75 -5.24
C GLN A 131 -26.72 7.47 -5.50
N LYS A 132 -26.89 6.83 -6.66
CA LYS A 132 -26.17 5.60 -7.00
C LYS A 132 -24.67 5.84 -7.19
N LEU A 133 -24.29 6.93 -7.83
CA LEU A 133 -22.89 7.31 -8.03
C LEU A 133 -22.22 7.66 -6.69
N ASP A 134 -22.92 8.39 -5.81
CA ASP A 134 -22.43 8.74 -4.47
C ASP A 134 -22.28 7.52 -3.58
N GLN A 135 -23.27 6.63 -3.55
CA GLN A 135 -23.23 5.38 -2.78
C GLN A 135 -22.08 4.47 -3.21
N ALA A 136 -21.81 4.38 -4.51
CA ALA A 136 -20.72 3.60 -5.06
C ALA A 136 -19.36 4.32 -5.02
N ARG A 137 -19.31 5.59 -4.58
CA ARG A 137 -18.10 6.43 -4.52
C ARG A 137 -17.32 6.43 -5.84
N VAL A 138 -18.04 6.52 -6.95
CA VAL A 138 -17.44 6.52 -8.30
C VAL A 138 -16.63 7.79 -8.51
N ASP A 139 -15.40 7.66 -9.00
CA ASP A 139 -14.53 8.80 -9.35
C ASP A 139 -15.05 9.53 -10.61
N CYS A 140 -16.07 10.35 -10.41
CA CYS A 140 -16.70 11.21 -11.40
C CYS A 140 -17.32 12.45 -10.75
N THR A 141 -17.48 13.53 -11.52
CA THR A 141 -18.41 14.61 -11.18
C THR A 141 -19.76 14.32 -11.82
N HIS A 142 -20.83 14.76 -11.17
CA HIS A 142 -22.18 14.64 -11.67
C HIS A 142 -22.96 15.92 -11.36
N GLU A 143 -23.47 16.57 -12.40
CA GLU A 143 -24.15 17.86 -12.28
C GLU A 143 -25.41 17.90 -13.12
N THR A 144 -26.39 18.68 -12.69
CA THR A 144 -27.58 18.95 -13.50
C THR A 144 -27.36 20.22 -14.29
N ASP A 145 -27.27 20.10 -15.61
CA ASP A 145 -27.25 21.25 -16.52
C ASP A 145 -28.68 21.76 -16.73
N HIS A 146 -28.94 22.96 -16.21
CA HIS A 146 -30.22 23.66 -16.26
C HIS A 146 -30.37 24.57 -17.49
N SER A 147 -29.45 24.54 -18.45
CA SER A 147 -29.53 25.31 -19.70
C SER A 147 -30.82 25.05 -20.50
N ARG A 148 -31.47 23.89 -20.28
CA ARG A 148 -32.75 23.51 -20.89
C ARG A 148 -33.89 23.48 -19.88
N TRP A 149 -34.86 24.39 -20.06
CA TRP A 149 -35.99 24.62 -19.15
C TRP A 149 -36.93 23.41 -18.95
N ILE A 150 -37.14 22.59 -19.99
CA ILE A 150 -38.17 21.52 -19.97
C ILE A 150 -37.58 20.15 -19.57
N LYS A 151 -36.32 19.88 -19.94
CA LYS A 151 -35.59 18.64 -19.61
C LYS A 151 -34.12 18.96 -19.36
N ALA A 152 -33.80 19.31 -18.12
CA ALA A 152 -32.42 19.48 -17.68
C ALA A 152 -31.63 18.18 -17.89
N ASN A 153 -30.39 18.32 -18.34
CA ASN A 153 -29.51 17.19 -18.59
C ASN A 153 -28.80 16.78 -17.28
N LEU A 154 -28.57 15.49 -17.11
CA LEU A 154 -27.56 15.01 -16.18
C LEU A 154 -26.25 14.86 -16.94
N VAL A 155 -25.22 15.56 -16.48
CA VAL A 155 -23.86 15.49 -17.02
C VAL A 155 -23.00 14.74 -16.01
N VAL A 156 -22.44 13.61 -16.42
CA VAL A 156 -21.50 12.83 -15.61
C VAL A 156 -20.15 12.84 -16.30
N THR A 157 -19.14 13.35 -15.63
CA THR A 157 -17.77 13.42 -16.15
C THR A 157 -16.86 12.56 -15.30
N LYS A 158 -16.23 11.55 -15.89
CA LYS A 158 -15.25 10.72 -15.18
C LYS A 158 -14.03 11.54 -14.82
N THR A 159 -13.59 11.39 -13.58
CA THR A 159 -12.44 12.09 -13.00
C THR A 159 -11.38 11.09 -12.53
N PHE A 160 -10.20 11.59 -12.20
CA PHE A 160 -9.10 10.82 -11.62
C PHE A 160 -8.76 11.36 -10.23
N ALA A 161 -9.74 11.91 -9.51
CA ALA A 161 -9.50 12.57 -8.23
C ALA A 161 -8.98 11.56 -7.20
N GLN A 162 -9.57 10.36 -7.11
CA GLN A 162 -9.12 9.32 -6.19
C GLN A 162 -7.75 8.75 -6.58
N VAL A 163 -7.44 8.70 -7.88
CA VAL A 163 -6.10 8.34 -8.38
C VAL A 163 -5.09 9.40 -7.97
N GLY A 164 -5.43 10.68 -8.13
CA GLY A 164 -4.63 11.82 -7.68
C GLY A 164 -4.36 11.78 -6.18
N ASP A 165 -5.40 11.58 -5.37
CA ASP A 165 -5.30 11.47 -3.91
C ASP A 165 -4.41 10.29 -3.49
N SER A 166 -4.56 9.14 -4.15
CA SER A 166 -3.75 7.95 -3.88
C SER A 166 -2.28 8.17 -4.23
N GLN A 167 -2.01 8.84 -5.36
CA GLN A 167 -0.65 9.21 -5.77
C GLN A 167 -0.02 10.22 -4.80
N LEU A 168 -0.78 11.25 -4.40
CA LEU A 168 -0.33 12.23 -3.41
C LEU A 168 0.00 11.56 -2.08
N ALA A 169 -0.90 10.72 -1.57
CA ALA A 169 -0.69 10.01 -0.31
C ALA A 169 0.54 9.08 -0.39
N TRP A 170 0.74 8.38 -1.51
CA TRP A 170 1.95 7.58 -1.72
C TRP A 170 3.22 8.44 -1.77
N GLN A 171 3.21 9.58 -2.47
CA GLN A 171 4.33 10.51 -2.51
C GLN A 171 4.67 11.04 -1.11
N GLN A 172 3.66 11.37 -0.31
CA GLN A 172 3.85 11.80 1.08
C GLN A 172 4.51 10.71 1.92
N ARG A 173 4.05 9.44 1.83
CA ARG A 173 4.67 8.32 2.55
C ARG A 173 6.11 8.08 2.08
N LYS A 174 6.37 8.15 0.77
CA LYS A 174 7.73 8.00 0.22
C LYS A 174 8.66 9.11 0.72
N LEU A 175 8.19 10.36 0.73
CA LEU A 175 8.95 11.49 1.25
C LEU A 175 9.26 11.34 2.73
N GLU A 176 8.26 10.96 3.55
CA GLU A 176 8.45 10.75 4.97
C GLU A 176 9.43 9.60 5.24
N ALA A 177 9.26 8.47 4.56
CA ALA A 177 10.20 7.37 4.67
C ALA A 177 11.63 7.76 4.27
N SER A 178 11.78 8.64 3.27
CA SER A 178 13.09 9.13 2.85
C SER A 178 13.74 9.96 3.95
N LYS A 179 12.97 10.81 4.64
CA LYS A 179 13.46 11.58 5.79
C LYS A 179 13.88 10.67 6.94
N GLN A 180 13.06 9.67 7.27
CA GLN A 180 13.36 8.69 8.32
C GLN A 180 14.59 7.84 8.00
N ILE A 181 14.82 7.45 6.75
CA ILE A 181 16.04 6.72 6.37
C ILE A 181 17.26 7.65 6.42
N GLN A 182 17.10 8.92 6.01
CA GLN A 182 18.19 9.91 6.02
C GLN A 182 18.58 10.38 7.43
N SER A 183 17.69 10.26 8.43
CA SER A 183 18.01 10.63 9.82
C SER A 183 18.97 9.68 10.52
N PHE A 184 19.20 8.49 9.96
CA PHE A 184 20.24 7.58 10.46
C PHE A 184 21.64 8.06 10.08
N ASP A 185 22.66 7.56 10.77
CA ASP A 185 24.05 7.71 10.33
C ASP A 185 24.25 6.95 9.01
N GLN A 186 24.36 7.69 7.91
CA GLN A 186 24.48 7.14 6.57
C GLN A 186 25.79 6.37 6.35
N VAL A 187 26.88 6.80 7.00
CA VAL A 187 28.17 6.09 6.92
C VAL A 187 28.03 4.75 7.61
N ARG A 188 27.38 4.72 8.78
CA ARG A 188 27.19 3.48 9.53
C ARG A 188 26.21 2.54 8.83
N LEU A 189 25.14 3.07 8.26
CA LEU A 189 24.23 2.30 7.42
C LEU A 189 24.97 1.63 6.26
N ALA A 190 25.85 2.36 5.56
CA ALA A 190 26.63 1.81 4.45
C ALA A 190 27.55 0.66 4.89
N ILE A 191 28.16 0.76 6.08
CA ILE A 191 29.00 -0.30 6.65
C ILE A 191 28.18 -1.55 7.00
N LEU A 192 26.98 -1.37 7.55
CA LEU A 192 26.14 -2.49 8.00
C LEU A 192 25.31 -3.11 6.87
N LEU A 193 25.14 -2.39 5.76
CA LEU A 193 24.31 -2.78 4.62
C LEU A 193 25.10 -2.74 3.31
N PRO A 194 26.27 -3.41 3.19
CA PRO A 194 27.15 -3.24 2.04
C PRO A 194 26.46 -3.54 0.70
N ASP A 195 25.62 -4.57 0.66
CA ASP A 195 24.91 -5.00 -0.55
C ASP A 195 23.53 -4.31 -0.74
N ASP A 196 22.94 -3.82 0.36
CA ASP A 196 21.55 -3.34 0.40
C ASP A 196 21.40 -1.82 0.56
N TYR A 197 22.47 -1.11 0.92
CA TYR A 197 22.43 0.32 1.25
C TYR A 197 21.77 1.14 0.14
N GLU A 198 22.23 0.94 -1.10
CA GLU A 198 21.72 1.66 -2.27
C GLU A 198 20.26 1.31 -2.62
N ASN A 199 19.84 0.08 -2.35
CA ASN A 199 18.46 -0.37 -2.56
C ASN A 199 17.52 0.26 -1.54
N ILE A 200 17.94 0.32 -0.28
CA ILE A 200 17.16 0.89 0.84
C ILE A 200 17.10 2.41 0.76
N VAL A 201 18.24 3.10 0.66
CA VAL A 201 18.31 4.57 0.68
C VAL A 201 17.60 5.19 -0.52
N ARG A 202 17.71 4.58 -1.71
CA ARG A 202 16.98 5.04 -2.90
C ARG A 202 15.58 4.43 -3.04
N MET A 203 15.21 3.50 -2.15
CA MET A 203 13.95 2.75 -2.20
C MET A 203 13.67 2.12 -3.57
N ARG A 204 14.69 1.50 -4.18
CA ARG A 204 14.61 0.96 -5.55
C ARG A 204 13.55 -0.12 -5.72
N ALA A 205 13.19 -0.79 -4.63
CA ALA A 205 12.09 -1.75 -4.60
C ALA A 205 10.73 -1.17 -5.03
N LEU A 206 10.58 0.16 -5.02
CA LEU A 206 9.35 0.86 -5.41
C LEU A 206 9.25 1.15 -6.92
N ASP A 207 10.32 0.94 -7.68
CA ASP A 207 10.42 1.32 -9.09
C ASP A 207 9.82 0.26 -10.05
N VAL A 208 9.40 -0.90 -9.53
CA VAL A 208 8.74 -1.95 -10.33
C VAL A 208 7.26 -1.58 -10.53
N PRO A 209 6.78 -1.41 -11.78
CA PRO A 209 5.36 -1.21 -12.06
C PRO A 209 4.58 -2.45 -11.62
N SER A 210 3.50 -2.25 -10.85
CA SER A 210 2.55 -3.33 -10.53
C SER A 210 1.74 -3.67 -11.78
N GLU A 211 2.33 -4.45 -12.68
CA GLU A 211 1.61 -5.15 -13.75
C GLU A 211 1.04 -6.45 -13.16
N GLN A 212 -0.04 -6.34 -12.39
CA GLN A 212 -0.86 -7.50 -12.08
C GLN A 212 -2.24 -7.36 -12.72
N PRO A 213 -2.58 -8.20 -13.72
CA PRO A 213 -3.94 -8.34 -14.20
C PRO A 213 -4.79 -8.90 -13.05
N VAL A 214 -5.91 -8.23 -12.76
CA VAL A 214 -6.96 -8.79 -11.90
C VAL A 214 -7.48 -10.06 -12.58
N ALA A 215 -7.02 -11.22 -12.09
CA ALA A 215 -7.54 -12.50 -12.51
C ALA A 215 -9.03 -12.55 -12.15
N SER A 216 -9.86 -12.57 -13.19
CA SER A 216 -11.29 -12.79 -13.09
C SER A 216 -11.54 -14.11 -12.35
N ARG A 217 -12.19 -14.01 -11.19
CA ARG A 217 -12.67 -15.17 -10.44
C ARG A 217 -13.85 -15.75 -11.21
N SER A 218 -13.59 -16.73 -12.07
CA SER A 218 -14.62 -17.59 -12.65
C SER A 218 -15.24 -18.42 -11.53
N GLU A 219 -16.49 -18.13 -11.18
CA GLU A 219 -17.33 -19.03 -10.40
C GLU A 219 -17.66 -20.26 -11.26
N SER A 220 -17.01 -21.38 -10.94
CA SER A 220 -17.45 -22.70 -11.36
C SER A 220 -18.55 -23.18 -10.41
N THR A 221 -19.78 -23.18 -10.90
CA THR A 221 -20.91 -23.88 -10.27
C THR A 221 -20.69 -25.40 -10.37
N PRO A 222 -20.76 -26.18 -9.28
CA PRO A 222 -20.89 -27.62 -9.38
C PRO A 222 -22.37 -27.99 -9.56
N ALA A 223 -22.66 -28.68 -10.65
CA ALA A 223 -23.92 -29.38 -10.83
C ALA A 223 -24.03 -30.50 -9.79
N SER A 224 -25.06 -30.44 -8.93
CA SER A 224 -25.47 -31.57 -8.10
C SER A 224 -26.48 -32.42 -8.87
N MET A 225 -26.07 -33.64 -9.20
CA MET A 225 -26.98 -34.74 -9.49
C MET A 225 -27.38 -35.40 -8.15
N THR A 226 -28.67 -35.40 -7.84
CA THR A 226 -29.34 -36.45 -7.03
C THR A 226 -30.85 -36.20 -7.04
N GLN A 227 -31.58 -36.98 -7.85
CA GLN A 227 -32.56 -38.01 -7.46
C GLN A 227 -33.33 -38.46 -8.70
#